data_AF-A0A1Y4D1N0-F1
#
_entry.id   AF-A0A1Y4D1N0-F1
#
_cell.length_a   1.000
_cell.length_b   1.000
_cell.length_c   1.000
_cell.angle_alpha   90.00
_cell.angle_beta   90.00
_cell.angle_gamma   90.00
#
_symmetry.space_group_name_H-M   'P 1'
#
loop_
_entity.id
_entity.type
_entity.pdbx_description
1 polymer ?
#
loop_
_entity_poly.entity_id
_entity_poly.type
_entity_poly.pdbx_seq_one_letter_code
_entity_poly.pdbx_strand_id
1 'polypeptide(L)'
;METIPVSAIANQSFQVVLGDQDCSFRLYTRPERAGGPLRLYMDLYVGETAIFYGALCKDGVLLPLSGYMAFEGGLLFVDMEGSEDPEYTGLGDRWNLLYLTQTEADAYRSGEYVGRS
;
A
#
# COMPACT_ATOMS: atom_id res chain seq x y z
N MET A 1 -4.97 -6.74 10.59
CA MET A 1 -3.92 -6.62 9.56
C MET A 1 -3.81 -7.93 8.78
N GLU A 2 -3.84 -7.84 7.46
CA GLU A 2 -3.65 -8.95 6.53
C GLU A 2 -2.50 -8.60 5.57
N THR A 3 -1.60 -9.54 5.30
CA THR A 3 -0.51 -9.33 4.34
C THR A 3 -0.98 -9.65 2.93
N ILE A 4 -0.83 -8.67 2.03
CA ILE A 4 -1.13 -8.83 0.61
C ILE A 4 0.12 -9.39 -0.09
N PRO A 5 0.03 -10.54 -0.77
CA PRO A 5 1.17 -11.13 -1.45
C PRO A 5 1.58 -10.25 -2.65
N VAL A 6 2.83 -9.82 -2.66
CA VAL A 6 3.44 -9.06 -3.76
C VAL A 6 4.74 -9.73 -4.17
N SER A 7 5.11 -9.59 -5.44
CA SER A 7 6.36 -10.14 -5.97
C SER A 7 7.44 -9.07 -6.08
N ALA A 8 8.71 -9.46 -5.96
CA ALA A 8 9.87 -8.59 -6.12
C ALA A 8 10.14 -8.21 -7.60
N ILE A 9 9.16 -7.60 -8.26
CA ILE A 9 9.23 -7.16 -9.66
C ILE A 9 8.83 -5.70 -9.80
N ALA A 10 9.50 -4.99 -10.71
CA ALA A 10 9.37 -3.53 -10.85
C ALA A 10 7.96 -3.07 -11.23
N ASN A 11 7.20 -3.91 -11.94
CA ASN A 11 5.83 -3.63 -12.37
C ASN A 11 4.97 -4.89 -12.20
N GLN A 12 3.86 -4.78 -11.48
CA GLN A 12 2.91 -5.87 -11.31
C GLN A 12 1.47 -5.35 -11.22
N SER A 13 0.54 -6.21 -11.57
CA SER A 13 -0.88 -5.97 -11.40
C SER A 13 -1.53 -7.24 -10.91
N PHE A 14 -2.39 -7.11 -9.93
CA PHE A 14 -3.04 -8.25 -9.27
C PHE A 14 -4.36 -7.81 -8.65
N GLN A 15 -5.18 -8.78 -8.29
CA GLN A 15 -6.51 -8.57 -7.72
C GLN A 15 -6.61 -9.36 -6.42
N VAL A 16 -7.21 -8.75 -5.40
CA VAL A 16 -7.47 -9.36 -4.09
C VAL A 16 -8.81 -8.85 -3.59
N VAL A 17 -9.57 -9.70 -2.91
CA VAL A 17 -10.80 -9.29 -2.21
C VAL A 17 -10.42 -8.82 -0.81
N LEU A 18 -10.70 -7.56 -0.46
CA LEU A 18 -10.38 -6.98 0.84
C LEU A 18 -11.62 -6.35 1.46
N GLY A 19 -12.04 -6.82 2.64
CA GLY A 19 -13.25 -6.33 3.29
C GLY A 19 -14.48 -6.39 2.37
N ASP A 20 -14.67 -7.51 1.68
CA ASP A 20 -15.74 -7.72 0.69
C ASP A 20 -15.73 -6.80 -0.54
N GLN A 21 -14.59 -6.13 -0.82
CA GLN A 21 -14.38 -5.30 -1.99
C GLN A 21 -13.40 -5.95 -2.97
N ASP A 22 -13.78 -6.03 -4.24
CA ASP A 22 -12.90 -6.48 -5.33
C ASP A 22 -11.85 -5.40 -5.65
N CYS A 23 -10.65 -5.54 -5.07
CA CYS A 23 -9.59 -4.56 -5.19
C CYS A 23 -8.61 -4.96 -6.31
N SER A 24 -8.43 -4.07 -7.29
CA SER A 24 -7.41 -4.21 -8.34
C SER A 24 -6.25 -3.26 -8.06
N PHE A 25 -5.04 -3.81 -8.03
CA PHE A 25 -3.82 -3.09 -7.73
C PHE A 25 -2.93 -2.99 -8.96
N ARG A 26 -2.24 -1.85 -9.07
CA ARG A 26 -1.07 -1.71 -9.95
C ARG A 26 0.08 -1.15 -9.16
N LEU A 27 1.15 -1.92 -9.00
CA LEU A 27 2.41 -1.46 -8.43
C LEU A 27 3.41 -1.26 -9.56
N TYR A 28 4.08 -0.11 -9.57
CA TYR A 28 5.03 0.21 -10.62
C TYR A 28 6.13 1.14 -10.12
N THR A 29 7.34 0.89 -10.62
CA THR A 29 8.53 1.68 -10.28
C THR A 29 8.83 2.67 -11.40
N ARG A 30 8.99 3.95 -11.04
CA ARG A 30 9.43 4.99 -11.99
C ARG A 30 10.37 5.99 -11.30
N PRO A 31 11.24 6.69 -12.03
CA PRO A 31 12.05 7.74 -11.44
C PRO A 31 11.17 8.92 -11.01
N GLU A 32 11.45 9.47 -9.82
CA GLU A 32 10.72 10.63 -9.28
C GLU A 32 10.84 11.88 -10.17
N ARG A 33 11.99 12.03 -10.82
CA ARG A 33 12.32 13.07 -11.81
C ARG A 33 13.29 12.50 -12.83
N ALA A 34 13.47 13.15 -13.98
CA ALA A 34 14.48 12.72 -14.96
C ALA A 34 15.87 12.59 -14.31
N GLY A 35 16.47 11.40 -14.38
CA GLY A 35 17.75 11.07 -13.73
C GLY A 35 17.71 10.99 -12.19
N GLY A 36 16.53 11.02 -11.58
CA GLY A 36 16.34 10.88 -10.13
C GLY A 36 16.27 9.43 -9.65
N PRO A 37 16.11 9.23 -8.32
CA PRO A 37 15.97 7.90 -7.75
C PRO A 37 14.67 7.25 -8.20
N LEU A 38 14.69 5.91 -8.26
CA LEU A 38 13.49 5.11 -8.49
C LEU A 38 12.62 5.15 -7.24
N ARG A 39 11.30 5.25 -7.46
CA ARG A 39 10.28 5.22 -6.41
C ARG A 39 9.19 4.25 -6.82
N LEU A 40 8.60 3.59 -5.82
CA LEU A 40 7.45 2.73 -6.00
C LEU A 40 6.16 3.55 -5.93
N TYR A 41 5.26 3.31 -6.88
CA TYR A 41 3.94 3.92 -6.93
C TYR A 41 2.87 2.85 -7.00
N MET A 42 1.69 3.20 -6.50
CA MET A 42 0.51 2.34 -6.50
C MET A 42 -0.71 3.05 -7.08
N ASP A 43 -1.48 2.29 -7.86
CA ASP A 43 -2.87 2.59 -8.20
C ASP A 43 -3.78 1.57 -7.50
N LEU A 44 -4.97 2.02 -7.08
CA LEU A 44 -6.00 1.18 -6.50
C LEU A 44 -7.34 1.45 -7.18
N TYR A 45 -8.04 0.37 -7.48
CA TYR A 45 -9.43 0.38 -7.93
C TYR A 45 -10.26 -0.56 -7.06
N VAL A 46 -11.51 -0.18 -6.81
CA VAL A 46 -12.53 -1.06 -6.23
C VAL A 46 -13.61 -1.28 -7.29
N GLY A 47 -13.72 -2.51 -7.78
CA GLY A 47 -14.47 -2.82 -9.00
C GLY A 47 -13.95 -1.99 -10.18
N GLU A 48 -14.82 -1.16 -10.77
CA GLU A 48 -14.46 -0.24 -11.86
C GLU A 48 -14.11 1.19 -11.37
N THR A 49 -14.24 1.45 -10.07
CA THR A 49 -14.04 2.79 -9.51
C THR A 49 -12.58 2.98 -9.12
N ALA A 50 -11.96 4.01 -9.69
CA ALA A 50 -10.62 4.42 -9.30
C ALA A 50 -10.63 5.07 -7.90
N ILE A 51 -9.85 4.50 -7.00
CA ILE A 51 -9.66 5.05 -5.66
C ILE A 51 -8.54 6.09 -5.72
N PHE A 52 -7.35 5.71 -6.19
CA PHE A 52 -6.26 6.65 -6.43
C PHE A 52 -5.33 6.17 -7.54
N TYR A 53 -4.53 7.11 -8.01
CA TYR A 53 -3.51 6.92 -9.03
C TYR A 53 -2.18 7.49 -8.59
N GLY A 54 -1.10 6.74 -8.84
CA GLY A 54 0.27 7.19 -8.63
C GLY A 54 0.53 7.64 -7.20
N ALA A 55 -0.07 6.97 -6.22
CA ALA A 55 0.26 7.20 -4.81
C ALA A 55 1.70 6.74 -4.58
N LEU A 56 2.53 7.61 -4.00
CA LEU A 56 3.90 7.29 -3.64
C LEU A 56 3.89 6.34 -2.44
N CYS A 57 4.48 5.16 -2.60
CA CYS A 57 4.60 4.17 -1.53
C CYS A 57 5.75 4.58 -0.60
N LYS A 58 5.46 4.68 0.69
CA LYS A 58 6.42 4.99 1.75
C LYS A 58 6.21 4.05 2.92
N ASP A 59 7.27 3.82 3.67
CA ASP A 59 7.18 3.07 4.91
C ASP A 59 6.27 3.80 5.92
N GLY A 60 5.38 3.06 6.57
CA GLY A 60 4.50 3.61 7.62
C GLY A 60 3.42 4.58 7.12
N VAL A 61 3.32 4.87 5.82
CA VAL A 61 2.33 5.82 5.32
C VAL A 61 1.07 5.09 4.85
N LEU A 62 -0.04 5.40 5.52
CA LEU A 62 -1.34 4.82 5.23
C LEU A 62 -1.94 5.41 3.94
N LEU A 63 -2.44 4.53 3.07
CA LEU A 63 -3.14 4.82 1.83
C LEU A 63 -4.54 4.19 1.85
N PRO A 64 -5.60 4.84 1.32
CA PRO A 64 -5.62 6.21 0.87
C PRO A 64 -5.38 7.20 2.01
N LEU A 65 -4.81 8.36 1.65
CA LEU A 65 -4.51 9.45 2.58
C LEU A 65 -5.77 10.13 3.13
N SER A 66 -6.90 10.01 2.44
CA SER A 66 -8.19 10.52 2.92
C SER A 66 -9.20 9.38 3.07
N GLY A 67 -9.98 9.42 4.16
CA GLY A 67 -11.04 8.44 4.44
C GLY A 67 -12.34 8.67 3.66
N TYR A 68 -12.39 9.67 2.77
CA TYR A 68 -13.59 9.96 1.95
C TYR A 68 -13.65 9.17 0.64
N MET A 69 -12.67 8.31 0.41
CA MET A 69 -12.64 7.46 -0.77
C MET A 69 -13.53 6.24 -0.58
N ALA A 70 -14.08 5.71 -1.69
CA ALA A 70 -14.91 4.50 -1.70
C ALA A 70 -14.08 3.21 -1.52
N PHE A 71 -13.22 3.19 -0.51
CA PHE A 71 -12.41 2.06 -0.10
C PHE A 71 -12.50 1.92 1.42
N GLU A 72 -13.08 0.82 1.87
CA GLU A 72 -13.14 0.50 3.30
C GLU A 72 -11.80 -0.06 3.76
N GLY A 73 -11.12 0.64 4.66
CA GLY A 73 -9.83 0.22 5.22
C GLY A 73 -8.64 1.13 4.90
N GLY A 74 -7.46 0.53 4.98
CA GLY A 74 -6.18 1.18 4.74
C GLY A 74 -5.12 0.20 4.24
N LEU A 75 -4.17 0.73 3.51
CA LEU A 75 -3.05 0.03 2.90
C LEU A 75 -1.77 0.68 3.39
N LEU A 76 -0.79 -0.13 3.74
CA LEU A 76 0.42 0.33 4.43
C LEU A 76 1.58 -0.55 3.95
N PHE A 77 2.68 0.07 3.55
CA PHE A 77 3.95 -0.66 3.43
C PHE A 77 4.69 -0.59 4.77
N VAL A 78 5.22 -1.73 5.21
CA VAL A 78 6.08 -1.83 6.40
C VAL A 78 7.42 -2.42 5.99
N ASP A 79 8.51 -1.72 6.32
CA ASP A 79 9.87 -2.24 6.31
C ASP A 79 10.09 -3.13 7.55
N MET A 80 10.36 -4.41 7.32
CA MET A 80 10.59 -5.39 8.38
C MET A 80 12.03 -5.38 8.91
N GLU A 81 12.95 -4.72 8.21
CA GLU A 81 14.38 -4.69 8.56
C GLU A 81 14.87 -3.29 8.96
N GLY A 82 14.00 -2.28 8.90
CA GLY A 82 14.38 -0.90 9.12
C GLY A 82 13.21 0.07 9.05
N SER A 83 13.44 1.20 8.37
CA SER A 83 12.46 2.27 8.17
C SER A 83 12.70 2.98 6.83
N GLU A 84 13.13 2.24 5.81
CA GLU A 84 13.38 2.77 4.48
C GLU A 84 12.13 2.66 3.58
N ASP A 85 11.97 3.59 2.64
CA ASP A 85 10.89 3.54 1.67
C ASP A 85 10.99 2.28 0.78
N PRO A 86 9.85 1.67 0.38
CA PRO A 86 9.85 0.40 -0.33
C PRO A 86 10.48 0.47 -1.72
N GLU A 87 11.36 -0.49 -2.01
CA GLU A 87 11.93 -0.75 -3.32
C GLU A 87 11.44 -2.08 -3.89
N TYR A 88 11.26 -2.16 -5.22
CA TYR A 88 10.68 -3.33 -5.86
C TYR A 88 11.47 -4.62 -5.65
N THR A 89 12.78 -4.53 -5.38
CA THR A 89 13.69 -5.66 -5.22
C THR A 89 13.46 -6.45 -3.94
N GLY A 90 12.82 -5.85 -2.92
CA GLY A 90 12.54 -6.48 -1.63
C GLY A 90 11.06 -6.61 -1.30
N LEU A 91 10.16 -6.41 -2.28
CA LEU A 91 8.72 -6.55 -2.06
C LEU A 91 8.33 -7.98 -1.74
N GLY A 92 7.53 -8.14 -0.68
CA GLY A 92 7.02 -9.43 -0.21
C GLY A 92 7.99 -10.18 0.71
N ASP A 93 9.13 -9.57 1.03
CA ASP A 93 10.10 -10.06 2.00
C ASP A 93 10.42 -8.96 3.01
N ARG A 94 11.33 -8.03 2.66
CA ARG A 94 11.68 -6.86 3.48
C ARG A 94 10.52 -5.88 3.60
N TRP A 95 9.91 -5.47 2.48
CA TRP A 95 8.77 -4.56 2.48
C TRP A 95 7.48 -5.30 2.20
N ASN A 96 6.59 -5.29 3.20
CA ASN A 96 5.30 -5.97 3.12
C ASN A 96 4.16 -4.98 2.93
N LEU A 97 3.28 -5.27 1.97
CA LEU A 97 2.03 -4.54 1.79
C LEU A 97 0.98 -5.14 2.72
N LEU A 98 0.45 -4.33 3.63
CA LEU A 98 -0.53 -4.73 4.61
C LEU A 98 -1.87 -4.03 4.34
N TYR A 99 -2.94 -4.79 4.50
CA TYR A 99 -4.30 -4.29 4.61
C TYR A 99 -4.71 -4.16 6.08
N LEU A 100 -5.28 -3.01 6.41
CA LEU A 100 -5.91 -2.71 7.68
C LEU A 100 -7.41 -2.57 7.44
N THR A 101 -8.22 -3.19 8.30
CA THR A 101 -9.67 -2.92 8.33
C THR A 101 -9.93 -1.44 8.61
N GLN A 102 -11.13 -0.94 8.31
CA GLN A 102 -11.51 0.46 8.55
C GLN A 102 -11.19 0.91 9.98
N THR A 103 -11.57 0.10 10.97
CA THR A 103 -11.29 0.39 12.39
C THR A 103 -9.80 0.44 12.71
N GLU A 104 -9.01 -0.50 12.18
CA GLU A 104 -7.54 -0.50 12.37
C GLU A 104 -6.89 0.71 11.70
N ALA A 105 -7.34 1.05 10.49
CA ALA A 105 -6.87 2.19 9.72
C ALA A 105 -7.17 3.52 10.42
N ASP A 106 -8.36 3.66 11.02
CA ASP A 106 -8.73 4.87 11.77
C ASP A 106 -7.94 4.99 13.08
N ALA A 107 -7.74 3.88 13.80
CA ALA A 107 -6.85 3.85 14.96
C ALA A 107 -5.39 4.18 14.58
N TYR A 108 -4.93 3.76 13.39
CA TYR A 108 -3.60 4.10 12.88
C TYR A 108 -3.47 5.60 12.61
N ARG A 109 -4.50 6.21 12.01
CA ARG A 109 -4.54 7.66 11.74
C ARG A 109 -4.60 8.50 13.01
N SER A 110 -5.31 8.05 14.05
CA SER A 110 -5.38 8.75 15.34
C SER A 110 -4.12 8.58 16.19
N GLY A 111 -3.22 7.67 15.82
CA GLY A 111 -2.05 7.30 16.61
C GLY A 111 -2.37 6.40 17.80
N GLU A 112 -3.60 5.89 17.88
CA GLU A 112 -4.06 4.98 18.94
C GLU A 112 -3.84 3.51 18.58
N TYR A 113 -3.26 3.22 17.42
CA TYR A 113 -2.98 1.86 16.98
C TYR A 113 -1.94 1.20 17.90
N VAL A 114 -2.44 0.34 18.78
CA VAL A 114 -1.62 -0.57 19.58
C VAL A 114 -1.44 -1.83 18.74
N GLY A 115 -0.33 -1.92 18.01
CA GLY A 115 0.02 -3.12 17.24
C GLY A 115 -0.16 -4.35 18.13
N ARG A 116 -0.90 -5.35 17.63
CA ARG A 116 -1.16 -6.59 18.38
C ARG A 116 0.18 -7.16 18.88
N SER A 117 0.31 -7.21 20.21
CA SER A 117 1.39 -7.84 20.97
C SER A 117 1.58 -9.31 20.60
#